data_AF-A0A6H2Y3S8-F1
#
_entry.id   AF-A0A6H2Y3S8-F1
#
_cell.length_a   1.000
_cell.length_b   1.000
_cell.length_c   1.000
_cell.angle_alpha   90.00
_cell.angle_beta   90.00
_cell.angle_gamma   90.00
#
_symmetry.space_group_name_H-M   'P 1'
#
loop_
_entity.id
_entity.type
_entity.pdbx_description
1 polymer ?
#
loop_
_entity_poly.entity_id
_entity_poly.type
_entity_poly.pdbx_seq_one_letter_code
_entity_poly.pdbx_strand_id
1 'polypeptide(L)'
;MAQMNSDAVTLLAAGRRLWAVGLRWEEETLNVPRNRRRVEKNSAVRARVRNEGVSLTLTVRQGRRGRRVKAAGRTAPRPRRTVYSLAAAFSRRSGAAAYGIYCLDAEASRYVFLATVGGLPSVMGDVAGTAEETGQALQRFLAFNTAPEGGWSITSPVDSPLPWETLVASADRRVLAASRLRPVRQGIRPLPVVAGLALLGAAAFWLWPEDMEDAPPILSDVIPATPAPVYLPHPWKDMMPVQAFLARCGTWRRAVPVSLDGWKLTRGECSPEGLQLVYSRQPGGTAAGFSRRAMDVFH
;
A
#
# COMPACT_ATOMS: atom_id res chain seq x y z
N MET A 1 2.46 12.29 -27.68
CA MET A 1 1.01 12.43 -27.37
C MET A 1 0.77 11.96 -25.96
N ALA A 2 0.22 12.82 -25.11
CA ALA A 2 -0.06 12.51 -23.71
C ALA A 2 -1.26 11.55 -23.64
N GLN A 3 -1.02 10.29 -23.27
CA GLN A 3 -2.08 9.33 -22.99
C GLN A 3 -2.84 9.82 -21.77
N MET A 4 -4.05 10.34 -21.98
CA MET A 4 -4.95 10.75 -20.92
C MET A 4 -5.18 9.54 -20.00
N ASN A 5 -4.69 9.66 -18.76
CA ASN A 5 -4.98 8.78 -17.63
C ASN A 5 -6.49 8.78 -17.34
N SER A 6 -7.27 8.04 -18.13
CA SER A 6 -8.66 7.78 -17.76
C SER A 6 -8.65 6.57 -16.82
N ASP A 7 -9.02 6.79 -15.55
CA ASP A 7 -9.31 5.71 -14.59
C ASP A 7 -10.62 4.96 -14.96
N ALA A 8 -11.16 5.16 -16.17
CA ALA A 8 -12.45 4.66 -16.58
C ALA A 8 -12.34 3.16 -16.92
N VAL A 9 -13.20 2.35 -16.32
CA VAL A 9 -13.27 0.91 -16.62
C VAL A 9 -14.40 0.63 -17.60
N THR A 10 -14.16 -0.29 -18.53
CA THR A 10 -15.22 -0.84 -19.39
C THR A 10 -15.95 -1.95 -18.63
N LEU A 11 -17.28 -1.89 -18.62
CA LEU A 11 -18.12 -2.90 -17.99
C LEU A 11 -18.76 -3.79 -19.06
N LEU A 12 -18.53 -5.09 -18.94
CA LEU A 12 -19.04 -6.13 -19.82
C LEU A 12 -20.13 -6.91 -19.09
N ALA A 13 -21.23 -7.21 -19.78
CA ALA A 13 -22.34 -7.97 -19.20
C ALA A 13 -22.26 -9.44 -19.60
N ALA A 14 -22.25 -10.35 -18.61
CA ALA A 14 -22.45 -11.78 -18.83
C ALA A 14 -23.57 -12.27 -17.92
N GLY A 15 -24.76 -12.47 -18.50
CA GLY A 15 -25.98 -12.81 -17.76
C GLY A 15 -26.31 -11.76 -16.69
N ARG A 16 -26.34 -12.19 -15.41
CA ARG A 16 -26.63 -11.32 -14.25
C ARG A 16 -25.40 -10.62 -13.66
N ARG A 17 -24.22 -10.79 -14.25
CA ARG A 17 -22.94 -10.32 -13.71
C ARG A 17 -22.35 -9.22 -14.58
N LEU A 18 -21.63 -8.29 -13.95
CA LEU A 18 -20.82 -7.29 -14.65
C LEU A 18 -19.35 -7.61 -14.43
N TRP A 19 -18.57 -7.49 -15.49
CA TRP A 19 -17.14 -7.73 -15.52
C TRP A 19 -16.41 -6.45 -15.93
N ALA A 20 -15.45 -6.02 -15.13
CA ALA A 20 -14.63 -4.84 -15.39
C ALA A 20 -13.31 -5.25 -16.02
N VAL A 21 -12.93 -4.51 -17.05
CA VAL A 21 -11.62 -4.55 -17.71
C VAL A 21 -11.00 -3.14 -17.71
N GLY A 22 -9.69 -3.07 -17.88
CA GLY A 22 -8.96 -1.80 -17.84
C GLY A 22 -8.76 -1.28 -16.42
N LEU A 23 -8.70 -2.17 -15.41
CA LEU A 23 -8.41 -1.73 -14.04
C LEU A 23 -6.93 -1.34 -13.94
N ARG A 24 -6.66 -0.31 -13.16
CA ARG A 24 -5.30 0.08 -12.79
C ARG A 24 -4.81 -0.81 -11.65
N TRP A 25 -3.76 -1.57 -11.91
CA TRP A 25 -3.14 -2.45 -10.93
C TRP A 25 -1.88 -1.82 -10.35
N GLU A 26 -1.70 -1.93 -9.05
CA GLU A 26 -0.52 -1.44 -8.35
C GLU A 26 -0.03 -2.49 -7.35
N GLU A 27 1.29 -2.68 -7.27
CA GLU A 27 1.87 -3.54 -6.25
C GLU A 27 1.84 -2.82 -4.89
N GLU A 28 1.18 -3.46 -3.91
CA GLU A 28 1.12 -2.92 -2.56
C GLU A 28 2.42 -3.28 -1.84
N THR A 29 3.42 -2.42 -1.97
CA THR A 29 4.66 -2.54 -1.21
C THR A 29 4.36 -2.30 0.28
N LEU A 30 4.71 -3.29 1.12
CA LEU A 30 4.47 -3.25 2.57
C LEU A 30 5.27 -2.15 3.29
N ASN A 31 6.22 -1.50 2.61
CA ASN A 31 7.21 -0.58 3.19
C ASN A 31 7.12 0.88 2.74
N VAL A 32 5.95 1.36 2.26
CA VAL A 32 5.82 2.82 2.03
C VAL A 32 5.64 3.54 3.38
N PRO A 33 6.52 4.50 3.74
CA PRO A 33 6.38 5.27 4.97
C PRO A 33 4.99 5.92 5.04
N ARG A 34 4.35 5.82 6.22
CA ARG A 34 2.98 6.28 6.49
C ARG A 34 2.71 7.72 6.04
N ASN A 35 3.76 8.56 5.99
CA ASN A 35 3.71 9.95 5.55
C ASN A 35 3.52 10.12 4.03
N ARG A 36 4.08 9.24 3.18
CA ARG A 36 3.89 9.30 1.72
C ARG A 36 2.45 8.96 1.32
N ARG A 37 1.83 8.00 2.03
CA ARG A 37 0.39 7.67 1.94
C ARG A 37 -0.52 8.87 2.26
N ARG A 38 -0.07 9.84 3.07
CA ARG A 38 -0.86 11.03 3.45
C ARG A 38 -0.79 12.11 2.35
N VAL A 39 0.37 12.28 1.73
CA VAL A 39 0.55 13.22 0.60
C VAL A 39 -0.19 12.76 -0.65
N GLU A 40 -0.13 11.47 -0.99
CA GLU A 40 -0.93 10.88 -2.09
C GLU A 40 -2.43 10.88 -1.81
N LYS A 41 -2.84 10.65 -0.55
CA LYS A 41 -4.25 10.81 -0.18
C LYS A 41 -4.72 12.25 -0.39
N ASN A 42 -3.90 13.24 -0.08
CA ASN A 42 -4.27 14.65 -0.22
C ASN A 42 -4.29 15.10 -1.70
N SER A 43 -3.37 14.62 -2.54
CA SER A 43 -3.40 14.89 -3.99
C SER A 43 -4.53 14.13 -4.69
N ALA A 44 -4.81 12.88 -4.30
CA ALA A 44 -5.97 12.13 -4.77
C ALA A 44 -7.30 12.72 -4.28
N VAL A 45 -7.34 13.34 -3.09
CA VAL A 45 -8.51 14.08 -2.60
C VAL A 45 -8.74 15.35 -3.41
N ARG A 46 -7.68 16.08 -3.81
CA ARG A 46 -7.81 17.25 -4.71
C ARG A 46 -8.22 16.85 -6.13
N ALA A 47 -7.76 15.71 -6.65
CA ALA A 47 -8.20 15.17 -7.94
C ALA A 47 -9.61 14.53 -7.88
N ARG A 48 -10.12 14.17 -6.68
CA ARG A 48 -11.45 13.56 -6.47
C ARG A 48 -12.61 14.53 -6.49
N VAL A 49 -12.36 15.84 -6.41
CA VAL A 49 -13.43 16.85 -6.45
C VAL A 49 -14.02 17.02 -7.86
N ARG A 50 -13.36 16.50 -8.90
CA ARG A 50 -13.70 16.85 -10.29
C ARG A 50 -14.43 15.79 -11.14
N ASN A 51 -14.52 14.51 -10.72
CA ASN A 51 -15.11 13.45 -11.57
C ASN A 51 -16.17 12.61 -10.84
N GLU A 52 -17.42 12.69 -11.31
CA GLU A 52 -18.67 12.11 -10.78
C GLU A 52 -18.80 10.58 -11.01
N GLY A 53 -17.81 9.79 -10.58
CA GLY A 53 -17.81 8.32 -10.76
C GLY A 53 -17.73 7.53 -9.46
N VAL A 54 -18.26 6.31 -9.45
CA VAL A 54 -18.06 5.36 -8.34
C VAL A 54 -16.70 4.69 -8.50
N SER A 55 -15.82 4.89 -7.51
CA SER A 55 -14.54 4.18 -7.45
C SER A 55 -14.75 2.74 -6.98
N LEU A 56 -14.22 1.79 -7.74
CA LEU A 56 -14.18 0.36 -7.45
C LEU A 56 -12.74 -0.04 -7.09
N THR A 57 -12.59 -0.96 -6.15
CA THR A 57 -11.29 -1.51 -5.77
C THR A 57 -11.36 -2.99 -5.43
N LEU A 58 -10.25 -3.68 -5.66
CA LEU A 58 -10.03 -5.08 -5.30
C LEU A 58 -8.58 -5.23 -4.84
N THR A 59 -8.32 -6.12 -3.88
CA THR A 59 -6.97 -6.51 -3.50
C THR A 59 -6.82 -8.02 -3.71
N VAL A 60 -5.88 -8.41 -4.57
CA VAL A 60 -5.54 -9.81 -4.81
C VAL A 60 -4.24 -10.12 -4.07
N ARG A 61 -4.17 -11.29 -3.43
CA ARG A 61 -3.05 -11.69 -2.57
C ARG A 61 -2.57 -13.08 -2.93
N GLN A 62 -1.26 -13.26 -2.83
CA GLN A 62 -0.59 -14.55 -2.99
C GLN A 62 -0.42 -15.17 -1.60
N GLY A 63 -1.21 -16.18 -1.26
CA GLY A 63 -1.18 -16.80 0.07
C GLY A 63 -1.48 -15.84 1.24
N ARG A 64 -1.20 -16.27 2.48
CA ARG A 64 -1.48 -15.47 3.70
C ARG A 64 -0.52 -14.29 3.89
N ARG A 65 0.76 -14.47 3.55
CA ARG A 65 1.84 -13.49 3.77
C ARG A 65 2.57 -13.04 2.49
N GLY A 66 2.15 -13.49 1.31
CA GLY A 66 2.82 -13.14 0.07
C GLY A 66 2.40 -11.78 -0.50
N ARG A 67 2.88 -11.53 -1.72
CA ARG A 67 2.71 -10.29 -2.47
C ARG A 67 1.24 -9.94 -2.66
N ARG A 68 0.99 -8.65 -2.82
CA ARG A 68 -0.36 -8.08 -2.94
C ARG A 68 -0.39 -7.09 -4.08
N VAL A 69 -1.42 -7.21 -4.91
CA VAL A 69 -1.72 -6.22 -5.95
C VAL A 69 -3.10 -5.66 -5.71
N LYS A 70 -3.23 -4.35 -5.90
CA LYS A 70 -4.47 -3.63 -5.72
C LYS A 70 -4.94 -3.09 -7.06
N ALA A 71 -6.19 -3.40 -7.39
CA ALA A 71 -6.89 -2.81 -8.51
C ALA A 71 -7.67 -1.57 -8.06
N ALA A 72 -7.69 -0.57 -8.93
CA ALA A 72 -8.57 0.58 -8.84
C ALA A 72 -9.16 0.90 -10.21
N GLY A 73 -10.40 1.38 -10.23
CA GLY A 73 -11.06 1.85 -11.43
C GLY A 73 -12.30 2.67 -11.10
N ARG A 74 -12.81 3.42 -12.06
CA ARG A 74 -14.01 4.26 -11.91
C ARG A 74 -15.03 3.93 -12.97
N THR A 75 -16.28 3.93 -12.56
CA THR A 75 -17.44 3.72 -13.43
C THR A 75 -18.46 4.81 -13.19
N ALA A 76 -19.05 5.30 -14.28
CA ALA A 76 -20.22 6.17 -14.29
C ALA A 76 -21.15 5.66 -15.40
N PRO A 77 -22.45 5.43 -15.13
CA PRO A 77 -23.14 5.58 -13.84
C PRO A 77 -22.76 4.49 -12.81
N ARG A 78 -23.32 4.60 -11.59
CA ARG A 78 -23.13 3.59 -10.53
C ARG A 78 -23.71 2.24 -10.99
N PRO A 79 -22.93 1.16 -10.97
CA PRO A 79 -23.42 -0.15 -11.38
C PRO A 79 -24.51 -0.65 -10.41
N ARG A 80 -25.63 -1.12 -10.97
CA ARG A 80 -26.75 -1.71 -10.22
C ARG A 80 -26.51 -3.18 -9.85
N ARG A 81 -25.51 -3.82 -10.45
CA ARG A 81 -25.15 -5.24 -10.23
C ARG A 81 -23.77 -5.35 -9.59
N THR A 82 -23.48 -6.51 -9.00
CA THR A 82 -22.13 -6.80 -8.51
C THR A 82 -21.16 -6.84 -9.68
N VAL A 83 -20.04 -6.12 -9.54
CA VAL A 83 -18.98 -6.04 -10.53
C VAL A 83 -17.81 -6.94 -10.10
N TYR A 84 -17.25 -7.68 -11.05
CA TYR A 84 -16.10 -8.55 -10.88
C TYR A 84 -14.96 -8.07 -11.79
N SER A 85 -13.71 -8.31 -11.40
CA SER A 85 -12.54 -8.01 -12.23
C SER A 85 -12.24 -9.20 -13.15
N LEU A 86 -12.13 -8.94 -14.46
CA LEU A 86 -11.78 -9.99 -15.43
C LEU A 86 -10.33 -10.44 -15.26
N ALA A 87 -9.39 -9.52 -15.06
CA ALA A 87 -7.98 -9.83 -14.80
C ALA A 87 -7.78 -10.67 -13.52
N ALA A 88 -8.55 -10.39 -12.46
CA ALA A 88 -8.53 -11.23 -11.26
C ALA A 88 -9.02 -12.66 -11.56
N ALA A 89 -10.10 -12.82 -12.32
CA ALA A 89 -10.59 -14.14 -12.69
C ALA A 89 -9.60 -14.88 -13.60
N PHE A 90 -9.01 -14.19 -14.57
CA PHE A 90 -7.93 -14.70 -15.42
C PHE A 90 -6.77 -15.26 -14.59
N SER A 91 -6.25 -14.49 -13.62
CA SER A 91 -5.14 -14.94 -12.77
C SER A 91 -5.43 -16.19 -11.95
N ARG A 92 -6.71 -16.46 -11.65
CA ARG A 92 -7.13 -17.67 -10.92
C ARG A 92 -7.23 -18.90 -11.82
N ARG A 93 -7.42 -18.72 -13.13
CA ARG A 93 -7.57 -19.82 -14.09
C ARG A 93 -6.26 -20.14 -14.81
N SER A 94 -5.48 -19.13 -15.15
CA SER A 94 -4.34 -19.26 -16.07
C SER A 94 -3.03 -19.65 -15.38
N GLY A 95 -2.99 -19.73 -14.05
CA GLY A 95 -1.81 -20.15 -13.28
C GLY A 95 -0.82 -19.01 -13.02
N ALA A 96 0.44 -19.36 -12.76
CA ALA A 96 1.40 -18.42 -12.19
C ALA A 96 2.03 -17.45 -13.21
N ALA A 97 2.19 -17.86 -14.46
CA ALA A 97 2.86 -17.10 -15.51
C ALA A 97 2.17 -17.31 -16.85
N ALA A 98 1.20 -16.45 -17.16
CA ALA A 98 0.33 -16.62 -18.32
C ALA A 98 -0.11 -15.28 -18.88
N TYR A 99 -0.40 -15.25 -20.18
CA TYR A 99 -1.03 -14.11 -20.83
C TYR A 99 -1.99 -14.55 -21.94
N GLY A 100 -2.85 -13.64 -22.37
CA GLY A 100 -3.70 -13.83 -23.53
C GLY A 100 -4.39 -12.53 -23.95
N ILE A 101 -4.75 -12.46 -25.24
CA ILE A 101 -5.62 -11.40 -25.76
C ILE A 101 -6.99 -12.01 -26.01
N TYR A 102 -8.04 -11.35 -25.52
CA TYR A 102 -9.42 -11.80 -25.66
C TYR A 102 -10.25 -10.78 -26.42
N CYS A 103 -11.12 -11.26 -27.30
CA CYS A 103 -12.09 -10.44 -28.00
C CYS A 103 -13.17 -9.98 -27.00
N LEU A 104 -13.40 -8.67 -26.90
CA LEU A 104 -14.49 -8.07 -26.12
C LEU A 104 -15.72 -7.85 -26.96
N ASP A 105 -15.51 -7.34 -28.17
CA ASP A 105 -16.54 -7.03 -29.15
C ASP A 105 -15.91 -7.16 -30.54
N ALA A 106 -16.38 -8.12 -31.32
CA ALA A 106 -15.85 -8.41 -32.65
C ALA A 106 -16.27 -7.33 -33.67
N GLU A 107 -17.46 -6.75 -33.51
CA GLU A 107 -17.98 -5.72 -34.42
C GLU A 107 -17.24 -4.40 -34.20
N ALA A 108 -17.02 -4.02 -32.94
CA ALA A 108 -16.28 -2.82 -32.58
C ALA A 108 -14.76 -3.00 -32.57
N SER A 109 -14.25 -4.19 -32.92
CA SER A 109 -12.81 -4.55 -32.89
C SER A 109 -12.13 -4.19 -31.55
N ARG A 110 -12.80 -4.53 -30.44
CA ARG A 110 -12.32 -4.27 -29.08
C ARG A 110 -11.76 -5.55 -28.46
N TYR A 111 -10.60 -5.42 -27.83
CA TYR A 111 -9.88 -6.52 -27.22
C TYR A 111 -9.42 -6.17 -25.81
N VAL A 112 -9.04 -7.19 -25.04
CA VAL A 112 -8.38 -7.02 -23.74
C VAL A 112 -7.14 -7.89 -23.69
N PHE A 113 -6.01 -7.28 -23.34
CA PHE A 113 -4.79 -7.97 -22.97
C PHE A 113 -4.81 -8.27 -21.47
N LEU A 114 -4.67 -9.55 -21.12
CA LEU A 114 -4.64 -10.05 -19.76
C LEU A 114 -3.32 -10.78 -19.49
N ALA A 115 -2.69 -10.52 -18.34
CA ALA A 115 -1.47 -11.22 -17.94
C ALA A 115 -1.39 -11.47 -16.43
N THR A 116 -0.69 -12.53 -16.06
CA THR A 116 -0.48 -13.00 -14.69
C THR A 116 1.01 -13.24 -14.45
N VAL A 117 1.53 -12.74 -13.34
CA VAL A 117 2.93 -12.93 -12.90
C VAL A 117 2.92 -13.36 -11.43
N GLY A 118 3.57 -14.49 -11.12
CA GLY A 118 3.54 -15.07 -9.77
C GLY A 118 2.12 -15.43 -9.29
N GLY A 119 1.18 -15.70 -10.19
CA GLY A 119 -0.22 -16.01 -9.84
C GLY A 119 -1.03 -14.79 -9.39
N LEU A 120 -0.54 -13.58 -9.67
CA LEU A 120 -1.23 -12.32 -9.45
C LEU A 120 -1.43 -11.60 -10.80
N PRO A 121 -2.54 -10.85 -10.97
CA PRO A 121 -2.69 -9.97 -12.11
C PRO A 121 -1.46 -9.06 -12.26
N SER A 122 -0.93 -9.00 -13.48
CA SER A 122 0.19 -8.12 -13.81
C SER A 122 -0.23 -6.67 -13.73
N VAL A 123 0.67 -5.81 -13.23
CA VAL A 123 0.50 -4.34 -13.21
C VAL A 123 0.24 -3.78 -14.60
N MET A 124 0.71 -4.48 -15.64
CA MET A 124 0.63 -4.07 -17.04
C MET A 124 -0.34 -4.93 -17.87
N GLY A 125 -1.03 -5.88 -17.23
CA GLY A 125 -1.78 -6.96 -17.89
C GLY A 125 -3.28 -6.84 -17.75
N ASP A 126 -3.86 -5.64 -17.75
CA ASP A 126 -5.31 -5.42 -17.81
C ASP A 126 -5.56 -4.19 -18.68
N VAL A 127 -5.35 -4.35 -20.00
CA VAL A 127 -5.42 -3.27 -20.98
C VAL A 127 -6.52 -3.59 -21.98
N ALA A 128 -7.60 -2.82 -21.97
CA ALA A 128 -8.70 -2.94 -22.92
C ALA A 128 -8.58 -1.85 -24.00
N GLY A 129 -8.61 -2.25 -25.27
CA GLY A 129 -8.20 -1.40 -26.37
C GLY A 129 -8.56 -1.93 -27.74
N THR A 130 -7.99 -1.33 -28.78
CA THR A 130 -7.94 -1.90 -30.13
C THR A 130 -6.93 -3.06 -30.21
N ALA A 131 -6.86 -3.72 -31.37
CA ALA A 131 -5.87 -4.76 -31.62
C ALA A 131 -4.43 -4.22 -31.48
N GLU A 132 -4.17 -3.02 -31.98
CA GLU A 132 -2.86 -2.38 -31.90
C GLU A 132 -2.49 -2.02 -30.46
N GLU A 133 -3.42 -1.45 -29.70
CA GLU A 133 -3.19 -1.06 -28.30
C GLU A 133 -2.90 -2.29 -27.42
N THR A 134 -3.65 -3.38 -27.62
CA THR A 134 -3.44 -4.63 -26.89
C THR A 134 -2.17 -5.36 -27.33
N GLY A 135 -1.83 -5.32 -28.62
CA GLY A 135 -0.55 -5.80 -29.15
C GLY A 135 0.65 -5.06 -28.57
N GLN A 136 0.60 -3.72 -28.49
CA GLN A 136 1.64 -2.93 -27.84
C GLN A 136 1.74 -3.23 -26.34
N ALA A 137 0.61 -3.44 -25.66
CA ALA A 137 0.60 -3.83 -24.25
C ALA A 137 1.27 -5.18 -24.04
N LEU A 138 1.02 -6.16 -24.91
CA LEU A 138 1.69 -7.46 -24.89
C LEU A 138 3.21 -7.32 -25.10
N GLN A 139 3.65 -6.58 -26.13
CA GLN A 139 5.07 -6.38 -26.39
C GLN A 139 5.77 -5.72 -25.20
N ARG A 140 5.12 -4.71 -24.59
CA ARG A 140 5.63 -4.06 -23.39
C ARG A 140 5.69 -5.03 -22.21
N PHE A 141 4.70 -5.88 -22.04
CA PHE A 141 4.71 -6.89 -20.98
C PHE A 141 5.89 -7.86 -21.13
N LEU A 142 6.11 -8.39 -22.33
CA LEU A 142 7.20 -9.33 -22.62
C LEU A 142 8.58 -8.67 -22.46
N ALA A 143 8.72 -7.41 -22.85
CA ALA A 143 9.98 -6.68 -22.70
C ALA A 143 10.38 -6.43 -21.23
N PHE A 144 9.40 -6.25 -20.34
CA PHE A 144 9.65 -5.93 -18.93
C PHE A 144 9.64 -7.14 -17.99
N ASN A 145 9.16 -8.30 -18.44
CA ASN A 145 9.07 -9.50 -17.60
C ASN A 145 9.91 -10.63 -18.19
N THR A 146 10.92 -11.07 -17.43
CA THR A 146 11.71 -12.25 -17.79
C THR A 146 10.81 -13.47 -17.92
N ALA A 147 10.99 -14.24 -19.00
CA ALA A 147 10.24 -15.47 -19.19
C ALA A 147 10.51 -16.46 -18.04
N PRO A 148 9.47 -17.11 -17.50
CA PRO A 148 9.64 -18.14 -16.47
C PRO A 148 10.32 -19.40 -17.05
N GLU A 149 10.80 -20.27 -16.17
CA GLU A 149 11.23 -21.61 -16.56
C GLU A 149 10.06 -22.38 -17.19
N GLY A 150 10.19 -22.76 -18.46
CA GLY A 150 9.10 -23.34 -19.26
C GLY A 150 8.31 -22.36 -20.13
N GLY A 151 8.65 -21.07 -20.10
CA GLY A 151 8.02 -20.05 -20.94
C GLY A 151 6.62 -19.63 -20.47
N TRP A 152 6.07 -18.64 -21.16
CA TRP A 152 4.74 -18.12 -20.83
C TRP A 152 3.63 -19.07 -21.30
N SER A 153 2.65 -19.32 -20.45
CA SER A 153 1.42 -20.01 -20.85
C SER A 153 0.52 -19.05 -21.64
N ILE A 154 0.32 -19.34 -22.93
CA ILE A 154 -0.53 -18.55 -23.82
C ILE A 154 -1.94 -19.14 -23.81
N THR A 155 -2.87 -18.50 -23.11
CA THR A 155 -4.24 -19.04 -22.93
C THR A 155 -5.24 -18.57 -23.99
N SER A 156 -4.85 -17.57 -24.79
CA SER A 156 -5.60 -17.10 -25.95
C SER A 156 -4.61 -16.50 -26.97
N PRO A 157 -4.50 -17.08 -28.19
CA PRO A 157 -3.57 -16.62 -29.22
C PRO A 157 -3.86 -15.19 -29.69
N VAL A 158 -2.81 -14.48 -30.11
CA VAL A 158 -2.93 -13.09 -30.63
C VAL A 158 -3.57 -13.06 -32.01
N ASP A 159 -3.24 -14.02 -32.87
CA ASP A 159 -3.73 -14.08 -34.25
C ASP A 159 -5.18 -14.58 -34.34
N SER A 160 -5.66 -15.25 -33.29
CA SER A 160 -7.05 -15.70 -33.18
C SER A 160 -7.53 -15.56 -31.72
N PRO A 161 -7.85 -14.33 -31.28
CA PRO A 161 -8.28 -14.07 -29.91
C PRO A 161 -9.60 -14.77 -29.59
N LEU A 162 -9.61 -15.55 -28.51
CA LEU A 162 -10.83 -16.18 -27.99
C LEU A 162 -11.80 -15.12 -27.41
N PRO A 163 -13.12 -15.36 -27.41
CA PRO A 163 -14.07 -14.51 -26.72
C PRO A 163 -13.80 -14.46 -25.22
N TRP A 164 -13.92 -13.27 -24.59
CA TRP A 164 -13.69 -13.11 -23.16
C TRP A 164 -14.68 -13.91 -22.29
N GLU A 165 -15.85 -14.25 -22.82
CA GLU A 165 -16.88 -15.06 -22.17
C GLU A 165 -16.33 -16.44 -21.76
N THR A 166 -15.36 -16.98 -22.51
CA THR A 166 -14.68 -18.25 -22.20
C THR A 166 -14.02 -18.23 -20.81
N LEU A 167 -13.55 -17.05 -20.36
CA LEU A 167 -12.96 -16.85 -19.04
C LEU A 167 -14.00 -16.91 -17.92
N VAL A 168 -15.26 -16.62 -18.20
CA VAL A 168 -16.30 -16.41 -17.17
C VAL A 168 -17.43 -17.44 -17.22
N ALA A 169 -17.58 -18.18 -18.31
CA ALA A 169 -18.65 -19.17 -18.53
C ALA A 169 -18.75 -20.20 -17.39
N SER A 170 -17.62 -20.66 -16.87
CA SER A 170 -17.52 -21.64 -15.78
C SER A 170 -16.94 -21.07 -14.48
N ALA A 171 -17.06 -19.75 -14.26
CA ALA A 171 -16.53 -19.12 -13.06
C ALA A 171 -17.24 -19.65 -11.79
N ASP A 172 -16.50 -20.44 -11.00
CA ASP A 172 -16.97 -21.03 -9.76
C ASP A 172 -17.07 -20.00 -8.62
N ARG A 173 -17.58 -20.42 -7.47
CA ARG A 173 -17.74 -19.54 -6.29
C ARG A 173 -16.40 -18.96 -5.82
N ARG A 174 -15.28 -19.70 -5.95
CA ARG A 174 -13.96 -19.26 -5.50
C ARG A 174 -13.41 -18.15 -6.39
N VAL A 175 -13.49 -18.32 -7.71
CA VAL A 175 -13.11 -17.31 -8.70
C VAL A 175 -13.95 -16.04 -8.52
N LEU A 176 -15.27 -16.18 -8.36
CA LEU A 176 -16.16 -15.04 -8.14
C LEU A 176 -15.83 -14.29 -6.84
N ALA A 177 -15.61 -15.00 -5.74
CA ALA A 177 -15.25 -14.38 -4.46
C ALA A 177 -13.92 -13.63 -4.55
N ALA A 178 -12.92 -14.21 -5.21
CA ALA A 178 -11.59 -13.62 -5.39
C ALA A 178 -11.58 -12.43 -6.36
N SER A 179 -12.57 -12.33 -7.25
CA SER A 179 -12.63 -11.30 -8.30
C SER A 179 -13.60 -10.16 -8.00
N ARG A 180 -14.32 -10.22 -6.88
CA ARG A 180 -15.39 -9.25 -6.57
C ARG A 180 -14.84 -7.86 -6.23
N LEU A 181 -15.17 -6.88 -7.06
CA LEU A 181 -14.86 -5.47 -6.81
C LEU A 181 -15.77 -4.90 -5.72
N ARG A 182 -15.19 -4.02 -4.90
CA ARG A 182 -15.90 -3.30 -3.84
C ARG A 182 -15.94 -1.80 -4.15
N PRO A 183 -17.09 -1.14 -3.99
CA PRO A 183 -17.12 0.31 -4.05
C PRO A 183 -16.30 0.87 -2.89
N VAL A 184 -15.45 1.85 -3.18
CA VAL A 184 -14.73 2.61 -2.16
C VAL A 184 -15.76 3.47 -1.44
N ARG A 185 -16.04 3.15 -0.17
CA ARG A 185 -16.83 4.04 0.68
C ARG A 185 -16.01 5.33 0.82
N GLN A 186 -16.54 6.44 0.29
CA GLN A 186 -16.03 7.76 0.66
C GLN A 186 -16.24 7.88 2.16
N GLY A 187 -15.16 8.07 2.93
CA GLY A 187 -15.22 8.06 4.38
C GLY A 187 -16.29 9.02 4.88
N ILE A 188 -17.03 8.60 5.91
CA ILE A 188 -17.93 9.50 6.64
C ILE A 188 -17.07 10.66 7.12
N ARG A 189 -17.39 11.88 6.69
CA ARG A 189 -16.74 13.06 7.24
C ARG A 189 -17.17 13.13 8.71
N PRO A 190 -16.26 13.07 9.70
CA PRO A 190 -16.65 13.03 11.11
C PRO A 190 -17.19 14.37 11.62
N LEU A 191 -17.07 15.44 10.81
CA LEU A 191 -17.49 16.81 11.12
C LEU A 191 -18.90 16.92 11.73
N PRO A 192 -19.97 16.34 11.14
CA PRO A 192 -21.31 16.33 11.75
C PRO A 192 -21.38 15.57 13.10
N VAL A 193 -20.63 14.48 13.27
CA VAL A 193 -20.61 13.71 14.53
C VAL A 193 -19.91 14.52 15.62
N VAL A 194 -18.77 15.14 15.30
CA VAL A 194 -18.03 16.00 16.22
C VAL A 194 -18.84 17.24 16.57
N ALA A 195 -19.51 17.86 15.60
CA ALA A 195 -20.41 18.99 15.84
C ALA A 195 -21.60 18.60 16.71
N GLY A 196 -22.21 17.43 16.47
CA GLY A 196 -23.30 16.90 17.30
C GLY A 196 -22.85 16.62 18.74
N LEU A 197 -21.69 16.00 18.93
CA LEU A 197 -21.11 15.76 20.27
C LEU A 197 -20.74 17.07 20.98
N ALA A 198 -20.21 18.05 20.27
CA ALA A 198 -19.91 19.37 20.84
C ALA A 198 -21.18 20.11 21.27
N LEU A 199 -22.25 20.05 20.47
CA LEU A 199 -23.55 20.62 20.82
C LEU A 199 -24.18 19.91 22.01
N LEU A 200 -24.10 18.58 22.07
CA LEU A 200 -24.57 17.81 23.23
C LEU A 200 -23.77 18.12 24.50
N GLY A 201 -22.44 18.25 24.39
CA GLY A 201 -21.59 18.64 25.51
C GLY A 201 -21.87 20.07 26.00
N ALA A 202 -22.09 21.01 25.08
CA ALA A 202 -22.48 22.38 25.42
C ALA A 202 -23.86 22.44 26.08
N ALA A 203 -24.83 21.67 25.59
CA ALA A 203 -26.15 21.56 26.20
C ALA A 203 -26.08 20.94 27.60
N ALA A 204 -25.33 19.84 27.76
CA ALA A 204 -25.14 19.18 29.06
C ALA A 204 -24.44 20.09 30.07
N PHE A 205 -23.47 20.91 29.64
CA PHE A 205 -22.81 21.91 30.48
C PHE A 205 -23.77 23.03 30.90
N TRP A 206 -24.58 23.55 29.97
CA TRP A 206 -25.58 24.59 30.27
C TRP A 206 -26.73 24.12 31.16
N LEU A 207 -27.10 22.85 31.06
CA LEU A 207 -28.17 22.22 31.83
C LEU A 207 -27.65 21.53 33.10
N TRP A 208 -26.35 21.69 33.42
CA TRP A 208 -25.77 21.05 34.60
C TRP A 208 -26.28 21.76 35.87
N PRO A 209 -26.99 21.07 36.77
CA PRO A 209 -27.44 21.65 38.02
C PRO A 209 -26.23 21.97 38.91
N GLU A 210 -26.17 23.18 39.48
CA GLU A 210 -25.06 23.61 40.35
C GLU A 210 -25.08 22.91 41.74
N ASP A 211 -26.21 22.33 42.15
CA ASP A 211 -26.41 21.79 43.50
C ASP A 211 -26.34 20.25 43.53
N MET A 212 -25.22 19.67 43.09
CA MET A 212 -24.97 18.23 43.24
C MET A 212 -23.75 17.94 44.13
N GLU A 213 -23.67 18.62 45.27
CA GLU A 213 -22.94 18.13 46.44
C GLU A 213 -23.91 17.39 47.36
N ASP A 214 -24.28 16.15 47.01
CA ASP A 214 -24.63 15.10 47.96
C ASP A 214 -24.97 13.80 47.20
N ALA A 215 -23.93 13.08 46.80
CA ALA A 215 -24.08 11.66 46.48
C ALA A 215 -23.78 10.85 47.74
N PRO A 216 -24.71 10.03 48.26
CA PRO A 216 -24.41 9.19 49.42
C PRO A 216 -23.33 8.15 49.04
N PRO A 217 -22.30 7.94 49.88
CA PRO A 217 -21.21 7.02 49.60
C PRO A 217 -21.67 5.59 49.93
N ILE A 218 -22.52 5.01 49.10
CA ILE A 218 -22.89 3.60 49.26
C ILE A 218 -22.83 2.95 47.89
N LEU A 219 -21.65 2.43 47.54
CA LEU A 219 -21.44 1.22 46.73
C LEU A 219 -19.95 0.94 46.38
N SER A 220 -18.98 1.40 47.17
CA SER A 220 -17.56 1.06 46.95
C SER A 220 -17.08 -0.21 47.68
N ASP A 221 -17.88 -0.82 48.55
CA ASP A 221 -17.40 -1.88 49.47
C ASP A 221 -17.62 -3.33 49.00
N VAL A 222 -18.02 -3.58 47.74
CA VAL A 222 -18.29 -4.96 47.26
C VAL A 222 -17.52 -5.34 45.99
N ILE A 223 -16.33 -4.77 45.80
CA ILE A 223 -15.36 -5.34 44.84
C ILE A 223 -14.14 -5.78 45.63
N PRO A 224 -13.91 -7.09 45.85
CA PRO A 224 -12.66 -7.53 46.43
C PRO A 224 -11.53 -7.05 45.53
N ALA A 225 -10.63 -6.24 46.11
CA ALA A 225 -9.46 -5.73 45.41
C ALA A 225 -8.71 -6.91 44.78
N THR A 226 -8.73 -6.98 43.45
CA THR A 226 -7.96 -8.00 42.73
C THR A 226 -6.50 -7.75 43.09
N PRO A 227 -5.74 -8.76 43.57
CA PRO A 227 -4.34 -8.55 43.92
C PRO A 227 -3.63 -7.97 42.70
N ALA A 228 -2.99 -6.82 42.90
CA ALA A 228 -2.29 -6.13 41.82
C ALA A 228 -1.30 -7.11 41.18
N PRO A 229 -1.33 -7.28 39.84
CA PRO A 229 -0.46 -8.24 39.19
C PRO A 229 0.99 -7.84 39.49
N VAL A 230 1.77 -8.80 40.00
CA VAL A 230 3.21 -8.64 40.22
C VAL A 230 3.86 -8.45 38.85
N TYR A 231 4.10 -7.19 38.49
CA TYR A 231 4.75 -6.84 37.24
C TYR A 231 6.25 -7.09 37.40
N LEU A 232 6.70 -8.25 36.93
CA LEU A 232 8.12 -8.44 36.67
C LEU A 232 8.53 -7.41 35.61
N PRO A 233 9.57 -6.60 35.85
CA PRO A 233 10.04 -5.67 34.84
C PRO A 233 10.40 -6.47 33.59
N HIS A 234 9.83 -6.09 32.44
CA HIS A 234 10.18 -6.73 31.20
C HIS A 234 11.71 -6.61 30.97
N PRO A 235 12.36 -7.61 30.37
CA PRO A 235 13.83 -7.67 30.24
C PRO A 235 14.45 -6.52 29.41
N TRP A 236 13.62 -5.64 28.87
CA TRP A 236 14.01 -4.48 28.06
C TRP A 236 13.63 -3.15 28.72
N LYS A 237 13.27 -3.15 30.01
CA LYS A 237 12.86 -1.93 30.74
C LYS A 237 13.98 -0.91 30.82
N ASP A 238 15.20 -1.41 30.97
CA ASP A 238 16.40 -0.58 31.05
C ASP A 238 17.06 -0.36 29.66
N MET A 239 16.48 -0.94 28.59
CA MET A 239 16.95 -0.67 27.24
C MET A 239 16.40 0.66 26.73
N MET A 240 17.30 1.50 26.22
CA MET A 240 16.90 2.74 25.56
C MET A 240 15.97 2.43 24.36
N PRO A 241 14.82 3.11 24.22
CA PRO A 241 13.95 2.94 23.07
C PRO A 241 14.71 3.17 21.77
N VAL A 242 14.47 2.32 20.76
CA VAL A 242 15.19 2.36 19.47
C VAL A 242 15.17 3.76 18.83
N GLN A 243 14.05 4.49 18.95
CA GLN A 243 13.93 5.83 18.40
C GLN A 243 14.84 6.84 19.13
N ALA A 244 14.94 6.74 20.46
CA ALA A 244 15.83 7.57 21.26
C ALA A 244 17.30 7.24 20.96
N PHE A 245 17.64 5.95 20.80
CA PHE A 245 18.97 5.50 20.39
C PHE A 245 19.38 6.10 19.03
N LEU A 246 18.52 5.94 18.01
CA LEU A 246 18.80 6.44 16.66
C LEU A 246 18.89 7.97 16.61
N ALA A 247 18.03 8.68 17.34
CA ALA A 247 18.09 10.14 17.43
C ALA A 247 19.41 10.60 18.04
N ARG A 248 19.86 9.96 19.12
CA ARG A 248 21.12 10.30 19.79
C ARG A 248 22.34 10.00 18.91
N CYS A 249 22.40 8.83 18.28
CA CYS A 249 23.45 8.49 17.31
C CYS A 249 23.48 9.46 16.13
N GLY A 250 22.30 9.90 15.65
CA GLY A 250 22.20 10.87 14.56
C GLY A 250 22.73 12.26 14.94
N THR A 251 22.63 12.66 16.20
CA THR A 251 23.23 13.91 16.71
C THR A 251 24.74 13.78 16.82
N TRP A 252 25.25 12.71 17.42
CA TRP A 252 26.70 12.51 17.54
C TRP A 252 27.39 12.40 16.19
N ARG A 253 26.83 11.63 15.25
CA ARG A 253 27.39 11.48 13.90
C ARG A 253 27.58 12.82 13.18
N ARG A 254 26.71 13.81 13.40
CA ARG A 254 26.81 15.13 12.77
C ARG A 254 27.98 15.96 13.30
N ALA A 255 28.41 15.73 14.53
CA ALA A 255 29.53 16.42 15.14
C ALA A 255 30.90 15.79 14.82
N VAL A 256 30.93 14.58 14.26
CA VAL A 256 32.19 13.87 13.98
C VAL A 256 32.85 14.37 12.70
N PRO A 257 34.08 14.89 12.77
CA PRO A 257 34.82 15.26 11.58
C PRO A 257 35.33 14.03 10.83
N VAL A 258 35.29 14.11 9.49
CA VAL A 258 35.79 13.05 8.61
C VAL A 258 37.33 12.94 8.64
N SER A 259 38.02 14.01 9.03
CA SER A 259 39.48 14.03 9.14
C SER A 259 39.98 14.82 10.36
N LEU A 260 41.06 14.34 10.96
CA LEU A 260 41.76 14.96 12.08
C LEU A 260 43.26 14.99 11.78
N ASP A 261 43.80 16.16 11.43
CA ASP A 261 45.23 16.42 11.25
C ASP A 261 46.04 15.30 10.53
N GLY A 262 45.65 15.01 9.28
CA GLY A 262 46.28 13.94 8.49
C GLY A 262 45.83 12.53 8.87
N TRP A 263 44.76 12.37 9.65
CA TRP A 263 44.07 11.10 9.87
C TRP A 263 42.67 11.15 9.29
N LYS A 264 42.20 10.03 8.72
CA LYS A 264 40.88 9.91 8.09
C LYS A 264 40.02 8.90 8.83
N LEU A 265 38.77 9.25 9.06
CA LEU A 265 37.78 8.36 9.67
C LEU A 265 37.56 7.14 8.75
N THR A 266 37.70 5.94 9.31
CA THR A 266 37.48 4.69 8.59
C THR A 266 36.23 3.96 9.07
N ARG A 267 35.96 3.98 10.38
CA ARG A 267 34.78 3.33 10.97
C ARG A 267 34.27 4.12 12.17
N GLY A 268 32.95 4.12 12.35
CA GLY A 268 32.29 4.63 13.55
C GLY A 268 31.20 3.66 14.00
N GLU A 269 31.18 3.35 15.28
CA GLU A 269 30.19 2.45 15.90
C GLU A 269 29.50 3.18 17.04
N CYS A 270 28.16 3.18 17.03
CA CYS A 270 27.36 3.87 18.04
C CYS A 270 26.76 2.83 19.00
N SER A 271 26.99 3.02 20.29
CA SER A 271 26.45 2.19 21.37
C SER A 271 25.59 3.01 22.34
N PRO A 272 24.86 2.36 23.26
CA PRO A 272 24.13 3.04 24.32
C PRO A 272 25.03 3.83 25.29
N GLU A 273 26.34 3.61 25.28
CA GLU A 273 27.31 4.28 26.15
C GLU A 273 27.98 5.45 25.43
N GLY A 274 28.13 5.39 24.10
CA GLY A 274 28.77 6.48 23.34
C GLY A 274 29.03 6.14 21.88
N LEU A 275 29.99 6.86 21.30
CA LEU A 275 30.43 6.68 19.92
C LEU A 275 31.90 6.25 19.90
N GLN A 276 32.18 5.09 19.33
CA GLN A 276 33.53 4.61 19.08
C GLN A 276 33.94 4.97 17.65
N LEU A 277 35.03 5.71 17.51
CA LEU A 277 35.54 6.17 16.22
C LEU A 277 36.93 5.59 15.95
N VAL A 278 37.15 5.14 14.73
CA VAL A 278 38.43 4.60 14.28
C VAL A 278 38.95 5.48 13.15
N TYR A 279 40.13 6.05 13.35
CA TYR A 279 40.83 6.86 12.36
C TYR A 279 42.07 6.12 11.87
N SER A 280 42.33 6.20 10.56
CA SER A 280 43.55 5.70 9.94
C SER A 280 44.46 6.87 9.55
N ARG A 281 45.72 6.77 9.96
CA ARG A 281 46.78 7.72 9.60
C ARG A 281 46.97 7.77 8.08
N GLN A 282 47.03 8.98 7.54
CA GLN A 282 47.38 9.24 6.14
C GLN A 282 48.85 9.67 6.05
N PRO A 283 49.46 9.65 4.84
CA PRO A 283 50.79 10.20 4.63
C PRO A 283 50.89 11.64 5.15
N GLY A 284 51.90 11.93 5.97
CA GLY A 284 52.08 13.23 6.64
C GLY A 284 51.37 13.41 7.98
N GLY A 285 50.47 12.50 8.39
CA GLY A 285 49.82 12.57 9.71
C GLY A 285 50.75 12.16 10.85
N THR A 286 50.67 12.87 11.99
CA THR A 286 51.42 12.57 13.22
C THR A 286 50.49 12.17 14.36
N ALA A 287 50.98 11.39 15.33
CA ALA A 287 50.18 11.01 16.50
C ALA A 287 49.92 12.20 17.45
N ALA A 288 50.91 13.08 17.61
CA ALA A 288 50.78 14.29 18.43
C ALA A 288 49.73 15.26 17.87
N GLY A 289 49.72 15.41 16.54
CA GLY A 289 48.74 16.20 15.82
C GLY A 289 47.30 15.69 15.97
N PHE A 290 47.13 14.37 15.79
CA PHE A 290 45.85 13.70 16.05
C PHE A 290 45.37 13.90 17.48
N SER A 291 46.23 13.66 18.48
CA SER A 291 45.85 13.78 19.89
C SER A 291 45.42 15.21 20.24
N ARG A 292 46.15 16.22 19.76
CA ARG A 292 45.80 17.62 19.98
C ARG A 292 44.45 17.94 19.36
N ARG A 293 44.26 17.58 18.08
CA ARG A 293 43.03 17.91 17.37
C ARG A 293 41.82 17.12 17.86
N ALA A 294 42.02 15.90 18.34
CA ALA A 294 40.97 15.11 18.96
C ALA A 294 40.48 15.76 20.27
N MET A 295 41.39 16.31 21.09
CA MET A 295 41.01 17.06 22.29
C MET A 295 40.22 18.32 21.94
N ASP A 296 40.67 19.12 20.96
CA ASP A 296 39.95 20.34 20.56
C ASP A 296 38.52 20.11 20.05
N VAL A 297 38.24 18.92 19.52
CA VAL A 297 36.98 18.61 18.83
C VAL A 297 35.98 17.88 19.74
N PHE A 298 36.48 17.02 20.63
CA PHE A 298 35.63 16.11 21.42
C PHE A 298 35.60 16.42 22.92
N HIS A 299 36.45 17.34 23.40
CA HIS A 299 36.42 17.88 24.77
C HIS A 299 36.01 19.35 24.75
#